data_AF-A0A7J4IUA6-F1
#
_entry.id   AF-A0A7J4IUA6-F1
#
_cell.length_a   1.000
_cell.length_b   1.000
_cell.length_c   1.000
_cell.angle_alpha   90.00
_cell.angle_beta   90.00
_cell.angle_gamma   90.00
#
_symmetry.space_group_name_H-M   'P 1'
#
loop_
_entity.id
_entity.type
_entity.pdbx_description
1 polymer ?
#
loop_
_entity_poly.entity_id
_entity_poly.type
_entity_poly.pdbx_seq_one_letter_code
_entity_poly.pdbx_strand_id
1 'polypeptide(L)'
;MASRIISSFSVFSKQFPELDSKGGKSERIEALKKYFSNGGVVSVETKGKSWPKLVYPPPSRIKSQVQQIAKLKAEFERKHRDWNRELNEAKIYGVKHNILKLSSPLYWKHLAKLASNSDYKKDAETVQLPAHLVADKRWKPMIQMFVENIEYRKNLVETVENSIVYRDDKRVGKYANEIVQFKTEITSKKLGSIKKKISALKENIDTFELMLKWAQER
;
A
#
# COMPACT_ATOMS: atom_id res chain seq x y z
N MET A 1 -40.87 -29.87 -5.21
CA MET A 1 -39.81 -30.28 -6.14
C MET A 1 -38.47 -29.97 -5.52
N ALA A 2 -37.54 -30.93 -5.47
CA ALA A 2 -36.25 -30.74 -4.80
C ALA A 2 -35.38 -29.75 -5.57
N SER A 3 -35.06 -28.62 -4.94
CA SER A 3 -34.18 -27.60 -5.50
C SER A 3 -32.74 -28.15 -5.56
N ARG A 4 -32.26 -28.46 -6.77
CA ARG A 4 -30.92 -29.05 -6.96
C ARG A 4 -29.84 -28.00 -6.71
N ILE A 5 -28.92 -28.32 -5.81
CA ILE A 5 -27.75 -27.50 -5.50
C ILE A 5 -26.71 -27.70 -6.61
N ILE A 6 -26.25 -26.59 -7.19
CA ILE A 6 -25.23 -26.53 -8.24
C ILE A 6 -24.02 -25.81 -7.67
N SER A 7 -22.84 -26.45 -7.70
CA SER A 7 -21.60 -25.95 -7.10
C SER A 7 -20.55 -25.52 -8.12
N SER A 8 -20.79 -25.69 -9.42
CA SER A 8 -19.86 -25.26 -10.46
C SER A 8 -20.59 -24.78 -11.72
N PHE A 9 -19.93 -23.89 -12.46
CA PHE A 9 -20.46 -23.41 -13.74
C PHE A 9 -20.59 -24.54 -14.78
N SER A 10 -19.68 -25.52 -14.77
CA SER A 10 -19.73 -26.66 -15.70
C SER A 10 -20.94 -27.56 -15.48
N VAL A 11 -21.40 -27.70 -14.23
CA VAL A 11 -22.65 -28.42 -13.93
C VAL A 11 -23.85 -27.56 -14.32
N PHE A 12 -23.78 -26.25 -14.09
CA PHE A 12 -24.83 -25.31 -14.50
C PHE A 12 -25.03 -25.32 -16.03
N SER A 13 -23.97 -25.18 -16.82
CA SER A 13 -24.06 -25.11 -18.28
C SER A 13 -24.56 -26.42 -18.90
N LYS A 14 -24.21 -27.58 -18.33
CA LYS A 14 -24.77 -28.87 -18.74
C LYS A 14 -26.27 -28.99 -18.51
N GLN A 15 -26.79 -28.37 -17.44
CA GLN A 15 -28.21 -28.39 -17.12
C GLN A 15 -29.02 -27.37 -17.92
N PHE A 16 -28.38 -26.30 -18.40
CA PHE A 16 -29.00 -25.21 -19.14
C PHE A 16 -28.24 -24.86 -20.42
N PRO A 17 -28.06 -25.80 -21.37
CA PRO A 17 -27.24 -25.60 -22.56
C PRO A 17 -27.82 -24.52 -23.51
N GLU A 18 -29.15 -24.33 -23.51
CA GLU A 18 -29.81 -23.26 -24.26
C GLU A 18 -29.44 -21.84 -23.81
N LEU A 19 -28.93 -21.67 -22.59
CA LEU A 19 -28.52 -20.35 -22.08
C LEU A 19 -27.12 -19.94 -22.56
N ASP A 20 -26.24 -20.92 -22.83
CA ASP A 20 -24.91 -20.67 -23.41
C ASP A 20 -25.01 -20.33 -24.92
N SER A 21 -26.01 -20.88 -25.62
CA SER A 21 -26.17 -20.76 -27.07
C SER A 21 -26.95 -19.52 -27.54
N LYS A 22 -27.75 -18.88 -26.68
CA LYS A 22 -28.56 -17.68 -27.03
C LYS A 22 -27.86 -16.33 -26.92
N GLY A 23 -26.53 -16.30 -26.76
CA GLY A 23 -25.74 -15.07 -26.74
C GLY A 23 -24.66 -15.11 -25.67
N GLY A 24 -23.49 -15.66 -26.02
CA GLY A 24 -22.37 -15.95 -25.14
C GLY A 24 -21.63 -14.78 -24.48
N LYS A 25 -22.31 -13.66 -24.21
CA LYS A 25 -21.78 -12.48 -23.49
C LYS A 25 -22.81 -11.84 -22.56
N SER A 26 -23.74 -12.61 -22.00
CA SER A 26 -24.63 -12.07 -20.96
C SER A 26 -23.81 -11.78 -19.70
N GLU A 27 -23.91 -10.55 -19.18
CA GLU A 27 -23.32 -10.15 -17.89
C GLU A 27 -23.64 -11.15 -16.76
N ARG A 28 -24.81 -11.82 -16.82
CA ARG A 28 -25.19 -12.87 -15.88
C ARG A 28 -24.31 -14.11 -15.93
N ILE A 29 -23.89 -14.54 -17.12
CA ILE A 29 -23.04 -15.73 -17.29
C ILE A 29 -21.65 -15.44 -16.70
N GLU A 30 -21.12 -14.25 -16.95
CA GLU A 30 -19.83 -13.82 -16.39
C GLU A 30 -19.90 -13.69 -14.87
N ALA A 31 -20.94 -13.04 -14.34
CA ALA A 31 -21.18 -12.96 -12.90
C ALA A 31 -21.31 -14.35 -12.27
N LEU A 32 -22.02 -15.27 -12.93
CA LEU A 32 -22.21 -16.62 -12.43
C LEU A 32 -20.89 -17.41 -12.42
N LYS A 33 -20.07 -17.31 -13.48
CA LYS A 33 -18.71 -17.88 -13.52
C LYS A 33 -17.85 -17.36 -12.36
N LYS A 34 -17.85 -16.04 -12.14
CA LYS A 34 -17.11 -15.40 -11.03
C LYS A 34 -17.64 -15.81 -9.65
N TYR A 35 -18.96 -15.92 -9.50
CA TYR A 35 -19.58 -16.38 -8.26
C TYR A 35 -19.16 -17.81 -7.92
N PHE A 36 -19.16 -18.72 -8.92
CA PHE A 36 -18.68 -20.09 -8.73
C PHE A 36 -17.17 -20.18 -8.47
N SER A 37 -16.33 -19.37 -9.14
CA SER A 37 -14.88 -19.37 -8.87
C SER A 37 -14.54 -18.92 -7.45
N ASN A 38 -15.43 -18.15 -6.82
CA ASN A 38 -15.33 -17.74 -5.42
C ASN A 38 -15.92 -18.77 -4.44
N GLY A 39 -16.23 -19.99 -4.89
CA GLY A 39 -16.83 -21.05 -4.07
C GLY A 39 -18.33 -20.86 -3.81
N GLY A 40 -18.98 -19.97 -4.55
CA GLY A 40 -20.43 -19.76 -4.48
C GLY A 40 -21.20 -21.00 -4.93
N VAL A 41 -22.38 -21.18 -4.35
CA VAL A 41 -23.29 -22.28 -4.70
C VAL A 41 -24.65 -21.69 -5.00
N VAL A 42 -25.33 -22.21 -6.03
CA VAL A 42 -26.68 -21.78 -6.40
C VAL A 42 -27.66 -22.93 -6.32
N SER A 43 -28.91 -22.62 -6.03
CA SER A 43 -30.03 -23.53 -6.27
C SER A 43 -31.03 -22.79 -7.13
N VAL A 44 -31.51 -23.45 -8.18
CA VAL A 44 -32.41 -22.84 -9.14
C VAL A 44 -33.68 -23.67 -9.34
N GLU A 45 -34.76 -23.00 -9.73
CA GLU A 45 -36.04 -23.59 -10.12
C GLU A 45 -36.28 -23.34 -11.61
N THR A 46 -36.55 -24.42 -12.34
CA THR A 46 -36.81 -24.37 -13.79
C THR A 46 -38.21 -23.83 -14.07
N LYS A 47 -38.31 -22.78 -14.89
CA LYS A 47 -39.57 -22.30 -15.46
C LYS A 47 -39.46 -22.23 -16.98
N GLY A 48 -39.71 -23.35 -17.68
CA GLY A 48 -39.80 -23.37 -19.15
C GLY A 48 -38.52 -22.90 -19.87
N LYS A 49 -38.68 -22.17 -21.00
CA LYS A 49 -37.59 -21.74 -21.90
C LYS A 49 -36.86 -20.43 -21.48
N SER A 50 -37.12 -19.90 -20.28
CA SER A 50 -36.52 -18.66 -19.77
C SER A 50 -35.37 -18.92 -18.79
N TRP A 51 -34.66 -17.88 -18.37
CA TRP A 51 -33.59 -17.99 -17.36
C TRP A 51 -34.15 -18.63 -16.08
N PRO A 52 -33.47 -19.64 -15.51
CA PRO A 52 -33.96 -20.36 -14.34
C PRO A 52 -34.04 -19.41 -13.15
N LYS A 53 -35.02 -19.62 -12.27
CA LYS A 53 -35.25 -18.75 -11.12
C LYS A 53 -34.24 -19.08 -10.02
N LEU A 54 -33.55 -18.07 -9.48
CA LEU A 54 -32.63 -18.28 -8.36
C LEU A 54 -33.40 -18.47 -7.04
N VAL A 55 -33.31 -19.68 -6.47
CA VAL A 55 -33.89 -20.03 -5.16
C VAL A 55 -32.90 -19.74 -4.04
N TYR A 56 -31.62 -20.08 -4.26
CA TYR A 56 -30.52 -19.84 -3.34
C TYR A 56 -29.29 -19.32 -4.10
N PRO A 57 -28.53 -18.34 -3.57
CA PRO A 57 -28.78 -17.63 -2.32
C PRO A 57 -30.02 -16.72 -2.38
N PRO A 58 -30.78 -16.57 -1.27
CA PRO A 58 -31.92 -15.66 -1.25
C PRO A 58 -31.45 -14.19 -1.32
N PRO A 59 -32.28 -13.25 -1.81
CA PRO A 59 -31.92 -11.84 -1.93
C PRO A 59 -31.37 -11.21 -0.63
N SER A 60 -31.90 -11.60 0.53
CA SER A 60 -31.44 -11.13 1.85
C SER A 60 -29.99 -11.53 2.15
N ARG A 61 -29.60 -12.76 1.79
CA ARG A 61 -28.23 -13.25 1.96
C ARG A 61 -27.26 -12.51 1.04
N ILE A 62 -27.65 -12.33 -0.23
CA ILE A 62 -26.84 -11.59 -1.20
C ILE A 62 -26.62 -10.15 -0.72
N LYS A 63 -27.68 -9.46 -0.27
CA LYS A 63 -27.57 -8.10 0.29
C LYS A 63 -26.62 -8.03 1.49
N SER A 64 -26.69 -9.01 2.40
CA SER A 64 -25.78 -9.08 3.55
C SER A 64 -24.31 -9.25 3.10
N GLN A 65 -24.06 -10.11 2.11
CA GLN A 65 -22.72 -10.31 1.54
C GLN A 65 -22.20 -9.04 0.85
N VAL A 66 -23.03 -8.34 0.06
CA VAL A 66 -22.68 -7.05 -0.54
C VAL A 66 -22.29 -6.04 0.53
N GLN A 67 -23.07 -5.92 1.60
CA GLN A 67 -22.76 -5.00 2.71
C GLN A 67 -21.44 -5.36 3.42
N GLN A 68 -21.17 -6.65 3.66
CA GLN A 68 -19.91 -7.09 4.27
C GLN A 68 -18.70 -6.76 3.38
N ILE A 69 -18.80 -7.05 2.08
CA ILE A 69 -17.74 -6.78 1.10
C ILE A 69 -17.54 -5.26 0.95
N ALA A 70 -18.61 -4.46 0.97
CA ALA A 70 -18.54 -3.01 0.93
C ALA A 70 -17.84 -2.43 2.16
N LYS A 71 -18.12 -2.95 3.37
CA LYS A 71 -17.41 -2.57 4.59
C LYS A 71 -15.91 -2.88 4.50
N LEU A 72 -15.55 -4.09 4.04
CA LEU A 72 -14.15 -4.47 3.84
C LEU A 72 -13.46 -3.58 2.81
N LYS A 73 -14.14 -3.27 1.71
CA LYS A 73 -13.63 -2.35 0.68
C LYS A 73 -13.34 -0.97 1.27
N ALA A 74 -14.26 -0.40 2.05
CA ALA A 74 -14.07 0.90 2.70
C ALA A 74 -12.88 0.89 3.67
N GLU A 75 -12.66 -0.20 4.41
CA GLU A 75 -11.49 -0.37 5.27
C GLU A 75 -10.18 -0.38 4.47
N PHE A 76 -10.13 -1.14 3.37
CA PHE A 76 -8.96 -1.17 2.48
C PHE A 76 -8.71 0.17 1.79
N GLU A 77 -9.76 0.91 1.40
CA GLU A 77 -9.63 2.26 0.85
C GLU A 77 -9.08 3.24 1.88
N ARG A 78 -9.51 3.16 3.15
CA ARG A 78 -8.93 3.95 4.24
C ARG A 78 -7.44 3.63 4.41
N LYS A 79 -7.09 2.35 4.50
CA LYS A 79 -5.69 1.90 4.56
C LYS A 79 -4.90 2.43 3.36
N HIS A 80 -5.45 2.35 2.15
CA HIS A 80 -4.80 2.86 0.94
C HIS A 80 -4.49 4.37 1.06
N ARG A 81 -5.44 5.18 1.53
CA ARG A 81 -5.22 6.61 1.76
C ARG A 81 -4.11 6.87 2.79
N ASP A 82 -4.13 6.15 3.91
CA ASP A 82 -3.13 6.29 4.98
C ASP A 82 -1.73 5.96 4.47
N TRP A 83 -1.56 4.81 3.82
CA TRP A 83 -0.27 4.40 3.22
C TRP A 83 0.19 5.34 2.11
N ASN A 84 -0.73 5.89 1.33
CA ASN A 84 -0.39 6.86 0.28
C ASN A 84 0.08 8.19 0.88
N ARG A 85 -0.51 8.62 1.99
CA ARG A 85 -0.03 9.78 2.75
C ARG A 85 1.39 9.54 3.27
N GLU A 86 1.64 8.40 3.91
CA GLU A 86 2.98 8.03 4.39
C GLU A 86 4.01 7.98 3.27
N LEU A 87 3.65 7.43 2.10
CA LEU A 87 4.52 7.40 0.93
C LEU A 87 4.86 8.81 0.45
N ASN A 88 3.86 9.69 0.36
CA ASN A 88 4.07 11.06 -0.07
C ASN A 88 4.94 11.82 0.92
N GLU A 89 4.71 11.65 2.22
CA GLU A 89 5.55 12.20 3.28
C GLU A 89 7.01 11.73 3.17
N ALA A 90 7.23 10.44 2.90
CA ALA A 90 8.56 9.89 2.67
C ALA A 90 9.23 10.45 1.41
N LYS A 91 8.50 10.61 0.31
CA LYS A 91 9.01 11.19 -0.94
C LYS A 91 9.41 12.66 -0.80
N ILE A 92 8.57 13.45 -0.14
CA ILE A 92 8.84 14.87 0.07
C ILE A 92 9.80 15.12 1.23
N TYR A 93 10.12 14.10 2.03
CA TYR A 93 10.97 14.21 3.22
C TYR A 93 12.30 14.92 2.91
N GLY A 94 12.99 14.49 1.85
CA GLY A 94 14.27 15.08 1.44
C GLY A 94 14.14 16.55 1.02
N VAL A 95 13.11 16.87 0.22
CA VAL A 95 12.83 18.25 -0.23
C VAL A 95 12.47 19.15 0.95
N LYS A 96 11.58 18.67 1.82
CA LYS A 96 11.14 19.40 3.02
C LYS A 96 12.31 19.73 3.93
N HIS A 97 13.17 18.77 4.26
CA HIS A 97 14.31 19.02 5.13
C HIS A 97 15.40 19.85 4.45
N ASN A 98 15.55 19.74 3.13
CA ASN A 98 16.43 20.63 2.36
C ASN A 98 15.97 22.09 2.38
N ILE A 99 14.68 22.37 2.49
CA ILE A 99 14.17 23.73 2.66
C ILE A 99 14.32 24.16 4.12
N LEU A 100 13.89 23.32 5.06
CA LEU A 100 13.92 23.64 6.49
C LEU A 100 15.34 23.82 7.05
N LYS A 101 16.37 23.22 6.44
CA LYS A 101 17.75 23.47 6.87
C LYS A 101 18.15 24.93 6.72
N LEU A 102 17.61 25.64 5.71
CA LEU A 102 17.98 27.02 5.40
C LEU A 102 17.47 28.01 6.45
N SER A 103 16.39 27.67 7.17
CA SER A 103 15.89 28.47 8.29
C SER A 103 16.58 28.13 9.62
N SER A 104 17.48 27.15 9.66
CA SER A 104 18.15 26.73 10.89
C SER A 104 19.44 27.54 11.11
N PRO A 105 19.59 28.29 12.21
CA PRO A 105 20.84 28.99 12.53
C PRO A 105 22.04 28.04 12.65
N LEU A 106 21.79 26.81 13.10
CA LEU A 106 22.81 25.78 13.24
C LEU A 106 23.41 25.37 11.89
N TYR A 107 22.60 25.38 10.82
CA TYR A 107 23.08 25.13 9.46
C TYR A 107 24.07 26.20 9.00
N TRP A 108 23.75 27.47 9.23
CA TRP A 108 24.63 28.58 8.88
C TRP A 108 25.91 28.60 9.73
N LYS A 109 25.81 28.24 11.02
CA LYS A 109 26.98 28.05 11.89
C LYS A 109 27.90 26.94 11.37
N HIS A 110 27.32 25.83 10.89
CA HIS A 110 28.07 24.76 10.25
C HIS A 110 28.80 25.25 9.00
N LEU A 111 28.12 25.95 8.09
CA LEU A 111 28.72 26.51 6.87
C LEU A 111 29.82 27.54 7.17
N ALA A 112 29.59 28.43 8.14
CA ALA A 112 30.58 29.41 8.56
C ALA A 112 31.85 28.72 9.08
N LYS A 113 31.71 27.65 9.88
CA LYS A 113 32.86 26.87 10.37
C LYS A 113 33.58 26.10 9.27
N LEU A 114 32.86 25.56 8.29
CA LEU A 114 33.47 24.93 7.10
C LEU A 114 34.35 25.92 6.31
N ALA A 115 33.93 27.19 6.22
CA ALA A 115 34.67 28.21 5.48
C ALA A 115 35.86 28.80 6.28
N SER A 116 35.70 28.95 7.60
CA SER A 116 36.66 29.69 8.45
C SER A 116 37.65 28.81 9.21
N ASN A 117 37.38 27.51 9.39
CA ASN A 117 38.20 26.63 10.22
C ASN A 117 38.64 25.38 9.43
N SER A 118 39.95 25.29 9.14
CA SER A 118 40.54 24.19 8.37
C SER A 118 40.42 22.84 9.05
N ASP A 119 40.56 22.79 10.38
CA ASP A 119 40.48 21.54 11.15
C ASP A 119 39.04 21.03 11.19
N TYR A 120 38.10 21.95 11.42
CA TYR A 120 36.67 21.65 11.34
C TYR A 120 36.28 21.11 9.95
N LYS A 121 36.83 21.71 8.90
CA LYS A 121 36.57 21.29 7.52
C LYS A 121 37.04 19.84 7.31
N LYS A 122 38.26 19.49 7.73
CA LYS A 122 38.77 18.13 7.66
C LYS A 122 37.89 17.15 8.45
N ASP A 123 37.56 17.49 9.70
CA ASP A 123 36.70 16.66 10.55
C ASP A 123 35.32 16.41 9.89
N ALA A 124 34.74 17.45 9.29
CA ALA A 124 33.45 17.36 8.61
C ALA A 124 33.50 16.56 7.30
N GLU A 125 34.60 16.66 6.55
CA GLU A 125 34.85 15.87 5.33
C GLU A 125 35.06 14.38 5.65
N THR A 126 35.70 14.06 6.77
CA THR A 126 35.89 12.67 7.23
C THR A 126 34.58 12.03 7.64
N VAL A 127 33.78 12.74 8.45
CA VAL A 127 32.52 12.21 9.03
C VAL A 127 31.34 12.28 8.05
N GLN A 128 31.43 13.15 7.04
CA GLN A 128 30.38 13.43 6.05
C GLN A 128 28.99 13.59 6.71
N LEU A 129 28.93 14.54 7.65
CA LEU A 129 27.75 14.80 8.48
C LEU A 129 26.52 15.12 7.59
N PRO A 130 25.33 14.57 7.87
CA PRO A 130 24.11 14.88 7.11
C PRO A 130 23.56 16.26 7.51
N ALA A 131 24.28 17.33 7.23
CA ALA A 131 23.90 18.71 7.56
C ALA A 131 22.56 19.13 6.94
N HIS A 132 22.15 18.48 5.86
CA HIS A 132 20.83 18.67 5.25
C HIS A 132 19.65 18.23 6.13
N LEU A 133 19.91 17.42 7.17
CA LEU A 133 18.92 16.94 8.14
C LEU A 133 18.96 17.70 9.47
N VAL A 134 19.64 18.85 9.53
CA VAL A 134 19.73 19.70 10.74
C VAL A 134 18.38 20.16 11.29
N ALA A 135 17.34 20.18 10.44
CA ALA A 135 15.97 20.48 10.84
C ALA A 135 15.19 19.27 11.36
N ASP A 136 15.68 18.04 11.15
CA ASP A 136 15.05 16.84 11.68
C ASP A 136 15.36 16.71 13.18
N LYS A 137 14.32 16.53 14.00
CA LYS A 137 14.43 16.32 15.45
C LYS A 137 15.37 15.18 15.85
N ARG A 138 15.50 14.15 15.00
CA ARG A 138 16.35 12.97 15.24
C ARG A 138 17.84 13.28 15.03
N TRP A 139 18.16 14.06 14.00
CA TRP A 139 19.54 14.34 13.58
C TRP A 139 20.09 15.65 14.17
N LYS A 140 19.20 16.59 14.52
CA LYS A 140 19.56 17.89 15.08
C LYS A 140 20.50 17.81 16.30
N PRO A 141 20.27 16.95 17.32
CA PRO A 141 21.14 16.91 18.49
C PRO A 141 22.58 16.48 18.15
N MET A 142 22.72 15.46 17.29
CA MET A 142 24.03 15.01 16.81
C MET A 142 24.76 16.11 16.03
N ILE A 143 24.05 16.80 15.14
CA ILE A 143 24.62 17.90 14.35
C ILE A 143 25.01 19.07 15.26
N GLN A 144 24.19 19.36 16.25
CA GLN A 144 24.48 20.40 17.24
C GLN A 144 25.74 20.06 18.04
N MET A 145 25.83 18.85 18.59
CA MET A 145 27.01 18.39 19.32
C MET A 145 28.27 18.44 18.46
N PHE A 146 28.19 18.04 17.19
CA PHE A 146 29.32 18.12 16.26
C PHE A 146 29.81 19.55 16.00
N VAL A 147 28.86 20.47 15.82
CA VAL A 147 29.16 21.89 15.54
C VAL A 147 29.67 22.60 16.80
N GLU A 148 29.16 22.27 17.98
CA GLU A 148 29.37 23.05 19.21
C GLU A 148 30.46 22.44 20.12
N ASN A 149 30.61 21.13 20.14
CA ASN A 149 31.54 20.43 21.03
C ASN A 149 32.71 19.82 20.23
N ILE A 150 33.93 20.28 20.53
CA ILE A 150 35.16 19.84 19.87
C ILE A 150 35.53 18.41 20.25
N GLU A 151 35.36 18.05 21.53
CA GLU A 151 35.68 16.72 22.03
C GLU A 151 34.76 15.66 21.40
N TYR A 152 33.46 15.93 21.38
CA TYR A 152 32.49 15.08 20.70
C TYR A 152 32.83 14.93 19.20
N ARG A 153 33.23 16.02 18.54
CA ARG A 153 33.63 15.99 17.13
C ARG A 153 34.83 15.07 16.90
N LYS A 154 35.88 15.20 17.70
CA LYS A 154 37.08 14.35 17.60
C LYS A 154 36.77 12.87 17.85
N ASN A 155 35.98 12.57 18.89
CA ASN A 155 35.55 11.21 19.18
C ASN A 155 34.73 10.60 18.04
N LEU A 156 33.88 11.42 17.38
CA LEU A 156 33.11 10.96 16.24
C LEU A 156 33.99 10.69 15.01
N VAL A 157 35.00 11.54 14.75
CA VAL A 157 36.00 11.30 13.70
C VAL A 157 36.73 9.98 13.94
N GLU A 158 37.25 9.79 15.14
CA GLU A 158 37.97 8.57 15.53
C GLU A 158 37.07 7.33 15.40
N THR A 159 35.81 7.44 15.80
CA THR A 159 34.83 6.35 15.65
C THR A 159 34.57 6.02 14.18
N VAL A 160 34.46 7.01 13.31
CA VAL A 160 34.24 6.81 11.87
C VAL A 160 35.47 6.20 11.19
N GLU A 161 36.67 6.55 11.64
CA GLU A 161 37.92 6.02 11.08
C GLU A 161 38.22 4.59 11.54
N ASN A 162 37.95 4.27 12.81
CA ASN A 162 38.35 3.01 13.42
C ASN A 162 37.23 1.94 13.45
N SER A 163 35.97 2.33 13.28
CA SER A 163 34.85 1.38 13.36
C SER A 163 34.71 0.53 12.10
N ILE A 164 34.51 -0.77 12.31
CA ILE A 164 34.19 -1.75 11.26
C ILE A 164 32.89 -1.34 10.51
N VAL A 165 31.95 -0.69 11.20
CA VAL A 165 30.65 -0.29 10.64
C VAL A 165 30.79 0.80 9.56
N TYR A 166 31.81 1.64 9.67
CA TYR A 166 32.05 2.77 8.75
C TYR A 166 33.21 2.54 7.78
N ARG A 167 33.81 1.33 7.80
CA ARG A 167 34.98 0.96 7.00
C ARG A 167 34.75 1.12 5.49
N ASP A 168 33.56 0.73 5.03
CA ASP A 168 33.20 0.76 3.60
C ASP A 168 32.48 2.06 3.21
N ASP A 169 31.83 2.75 4.15
CA ASP A 169 31.16 4.03 3.91
C ASP A 169 31.18 4.90 5.18
N LYS A 170 31.94 6.00 5.12
CA LYS A 170 32.20 6.89 6.26
C LYS A 170 31.03 7.83 6.59
N ARG A 171 29.90 7.75 5.86
CA ARG A 171 28.73 8.63 6.05
C ARG A 171 27.88 8.25 7.26
N VAL A 172 27.91 9.09 8.30
CA VAL A 172 27.07 8.92 9.50
C VAL A 172 25.56 8.98 9.20
N GLY A 173 25.17 9.63 8.09
CA GLY A 173 23.78 9.76 7.64
C GLY A 173 23.32 8.75 6.58
N LYS A 174 24.15 7.79 6.16
CA LYS A 174 23.83 6.83 5.08
C LYS A 174 22.48 6.14 5.29
N TYR A 175 22.30 5.59 6.48
CA TYR A 175 21.09 4.88 6.86
C TYR A 175 19.84 5.76 6.83
N ALA A 176 19.94 7.08 6.98
CA ALA A 176 18.78 7.97 6.92
C ALA A 176 18.10 7.90 5.54
N ASN A 177 18.90 8.01 4.47
CA ASN A 177 18.42 7.99 3.09
C ASN A 177 18.02 6.58 2.66
N GLU A 178 18.81 5.56 3.04
CA GLU A 178 18.50 4.16 2.76
C GLU A 178 17.21 3.71 3.46
N ILE A 179 16.98 4.12 4.72
CA ILE A 179 15.73 3.84 5.44
C ILE A 179 14.53 4.49 4.74
N VAL A 180 14.68 5.71 4.22
CA VAL A 180 13.60 6.39 3.48
C VAL A 180 13.32 5.68 2.15
N GLN A 181 14.35 5.28 1.40
CA GLN A 181 14.20 4.50 0.17
C GLN A 181 13.55 3.14 0.43
N PHE A 182 14.05 2.40 1.43
CA PHE A 182 13.51 1.11 1.84
C PHE A 182 12.03 1.21 2.26
N LYS A 183 11.67 2.24 3.04
CA LYS A 183 10.28 2.52 3.40
C LYS A 183 9.43 2.83 2.16
N THR A 184 9.96 3.62 1.23
CA THR A 184 9.27 3.97 -0.01
C THR A 184 8.96 2.72 -0.84
N GLU A 185 9.93 1.80 -0.99
CA GLU A 185 9.76 0.55 -1.71
C GLU A 185 8.73 -0.39 -1.05
N ILE A 186 8.87 -0.61 0.26
CA ILE A 186 7.94 -1.45 1.02
C ILE A 186 6.51 -0.90 0.94
N THR A 187 6.35 0.40 1.17
CA THR A 187 5.05 1.05 1.13
C THR A 187 4.46 0.99 -0.28
N SER A 188 5.26 1.16 -1.32
CA SER A 188 4.81 1.03 -2.72
C SER A 188 4.32 -0.39 -3.04
N LYS A 189 5.06 -1.42 -2.60
CA LYS A 189 4.64 -2.83 -2.75
C LYS A 189 3.32 -3.09 -2.00
N LYS A 190 3.19 -2.61 -0.76
CA LYS A 190 1.96 -2.73 0.03
C LYS A 190 0.78 -2.03 -0.65
N LEU A 191 0.96 -0.81 -1.16
CA LEU A 191 -0.07 -0.09 -1.92
C LEU A 191 -0.51 -0.86 -3.16
N GLY A 192 0.42 -1.44 -3.91
CA GLY A 192 0.09 -2.31 -5.04
C GLY A 192 -0.78 -3.50 -4.65
N SER A 193 -0.47 -4.16 -3.53
CA SER A 193 -1.27 -5.27 -3.00
C SER A 193 -2.67 -4.83 -2.56
N ILE A 194 -2.78 -3.68 -1.89
CA ILE A 194 -4.06 -3.12 -1.43
C ILE A 194 -4.93 -2.72 -2.62
N LYS A 195 -4.34 -2.09 -3.65
CA LYS A 195 -5.04 -1.71 -4.88
C LYS A 195 -5.64 -2.94 -5.59
N LYS A 196 -4.87 -4.04 -5.68
CA LYS A 196 -5.38 -5.32 -6.21
C LYS A 196 -6.56 -5.86 -5.38
N LYS A 197 -6.45 -5.82 -4.05
CA LYS A 197 -7.55 -6.24 -3.15
C LYS A 197 -8.81 -5.39 -3.32
N ILE A 198 -8.67 -4.07 -3.43
CA ILE A 198 -9.81 -3.16 -3.68
C ILE A 198 -10.47 -3.48 -5.02
N SER A 199 -9.68 -3.71 -6.07
CA SER A 199 -10.21 -4.11 -7.39
C SER A 199 -11.00 -5.42 -7.31
N ALA A 200 -10.44 -6.45 -6.67
CA ALA A 200 -11.11 -7.74 -6.49
C ALA A 200 -12.41 -7.61 -5.69
N LEU A 201 -12.41 -6.80 -4.62
CA LEU A 201 -13.62 -6.54 -3.83
C LEU A 201 -14.69 -5.80 -4.64
N LYS A 202 -14.29 -4.85 -5.51
CA LYS A 202 -15.22 -4.16 -6.41
C LYS A 202 -15.86 -5.14 -7.39
N GLU A 203 -15.06 -5.98 -8.05
CA GLU A 203 -15.58 -7.00 -8.96
C GLU A 203 -16.53 -7.99 -8.27
N ASN A 204 -16.24 -8.34 -7.01
CA ASN A 204 -17.14 -9.17 -6.21
C ASN A 204 -18.46 -8.45 -5.94
N ILE A 205 -18.45 -7.17 -5.57
CA ILE A 205 -19.68 -6.37 -5.39
C ILE A 205 -20.50 -6.39 -6.68
N ASP A 206 -19.88 -6.06 -7.81
CA ASP A 206 -20.56 -6.03 -9.11
C ASP A 206 -21.18 -7.39 -9.46
N THR A 207 -20.46 -8.48 -9.17
CA THR A 207 -20.94 -9.86 -9.32
C THR A 207 -22.15 -10.14 -8.44
N PHE A 208 -22.09 -9.79 -7.15
CA PHE A 208 -23.20 -10.01 -6.22
C PHE A 208 -24.41 -9.13 -6.51
N GLU A 209 -24.22 -7.93 -7.05
CA GLU A 209 -25.31 -7.06 -7.50
C GLU A 209 -26.06 -7.64 -8.70
N LEU A 210 -25.35 -8.24 -9.66
CA LEU A 210 -25.96 -8.97 -10.77
C LEU A 210 -26.72 -10.22 -10.29
N MET A 211 -26.15 -10.96 -9.33
CA MET A 211 -26.83 -12.09 -8.69
C MET A 211 -28.07 -11.63 -7.91
N LEU A 212 -28.03 -10.45 -7.28
CA LEU A 212 -29.17 -9.87 -6.57
C LEU A 212 -30.31 -9.51 -7.53
N LYS A 213 -30.00 -8.86 -8.66
CA LYS A 213 -30.99 -8.56 -9.71
C LYS A 213 -31.68 -9.85 -10.16
N TRP A 214 -30.90 -10.88 -10.45
CA TRP A 214 -31.45 -12.20 -10.83
C TRP A 214 -32.31 -12.82 -9.72
N ALA A 215 -31.92 -12.71 -8.46
CA ALA A 215 -32.69 -13.21 -7.31
C ALA A 215 -34.03 -12.48 -7.11
N GLN A 216 -34.14 -11.23 -7.59
CA GLN A 216 -35.30 -10.36 -7.43
C GLN A 216 -36.31 -10.45 -8.59
N GLU A 217 -35.95 -11.03 -9.73
CA GLU A 217 -36.82 -11.26 -10.90
C GLU A 217 -37.88 -12.36 -10.67
N ARG A 218 -38.51 -12.35 -9.50
CA ARG A 218 -39.42 -13.39 -9.02
C ARG A 218 -40.80 -13.33 -9.65
#